data_AF-A0A8G1ZC36-F1
#
_entry.id   AF-A0A8G1ZC36-F1
#
_cell.length_a   1.000
_cell.length_b   1.000
_cell.length_c   1.000
_cell.angle_alpha   90.00
_cell.angle_beta   90.00
_cell.angle_gamma   90.00
#
_symmetry.space_group_name_H-M   'P 1'
#
loop_
_entity.id
_entity.type
_entity.pdbx_description
1 polymer ?
#
loop_
_entity_poly.entity_id
_entity_poly.type
_entity_poly.pdbx_seq_one_letter_code
_entity_poly.pdbx_strand_id
1 'polypeptide(L)'
;MAQRFAARSRPERANLYQEITDRIITDLEAGRVPWVQPWGSANAGIGMPHNAVSSRRYSGINVLTLWHAVVSRGFSSHAFLTFRQAAALGGSVRRGERGVGIIYTRRFVPSGERRRADTEGTATSGGIPFLKHFTVFSVDQCDDLPEHICLPPPPIPDGLILPHAEELIAATGADFRIGGPSAYYSPGHDYVAVPRPDDFHEPINWHRTAFHELGHWTGHPTRLGRDQTGSFGSKDYGREELIALSGQSAPSATLQ
;
A
#
# COMPACT_ATOMS: atom_id res chain seq x y z
N MET A 1 42.50 -42.15 6.61
CA MET A 1 42.55 -40.68 6.47
C MET A 1 41.14 -40.16 6.27
N ALA A 2 40.55 -39.55 7.30
CA ALA A 2 39.19 -39.00 7.24
C ALA A 2 39.22 -37.60 6.60
N GLN A 3 38.58 -37.45 5.44
CA GLN A 3 38.38 -36.15 4.81
C GLN A 3 37.32 -35.37 5.61
N ARG A 4 37.73 -34.25 6.18
CA ARG A 4 36.85 -33.27 6.81
C ARG A 4 36.03 -32.58 5.73
N PHE A 5 34.73 -32.85 5.67
CA PHE A 5 33.79 -32.00 4.93
C PHE A 5 33.69 -30.65 5.65
N ALA A 6 34.18 -29.60 4.98
CA ALA A 6 33.96 -28.23 5.42
C ALA A 6 32.44 -27.95 5.41
N ALA A 7 31.91 -27.53 6.55
CA ALA A 7 30.53 -27.08 6.66
C ALA A 7 30.32 -25.87 5.73
N ARG A 8 29.37 -25.99 4.78
CA ARG A 8 28.92 -24.88 3.95
C ARG A 8 28.46 -23.74 4.87
N SER A 9 29.11 -22.59 4.76
CA SER A 9 28.67 -21.33 5.35
C SER A 9 27.28 -20.97 4.82
N ARG A 10 26.49 -20.26 5.62
CA ARG A 10 25.10 -19.91 5.36
C ARG A 10 25.00 -18.39 5.15
N PRO A 11 25.12 -17.83 3.92
CA PRO A 11 25.18 -16.38 3.73
C PRO A 11 24.13 -15.91 2.71
N GLU A 12 22.92 -15.62 3.16
CA GLU A 12 21.92 -14.97 2.27
C GLU A 12 20.92 -14.14 3.08
N ARG A 13 20.48 -14.64 4.24
CA ARG A 13 19.45 -13.99 5.07
C ARG A 13 19.94 -12.72 5.79
N ALA A 14 21.18 -12.71 6.29
CA ALA A 14 21.74 -11.56 6.97
C ALA A 14 22.00 -10.39 6.01
N ASN A 15 22.29 -10.68 4.73
CA ASN A 15 22.77 -9.70 3.78
C ASN A 15 21.67 -8.73 3.31
N LEU A 16 20.42 -9.17 3.13
CA LEU A 16 19.35 -8.29 2.65
C LEU A 16 18.80 -7.34 3.72
N TYR A 17 18.60 -7.85 4.94
CA TYR A 17 18.25 -6.95 6.05
C TYR A 17 19.33 -5.90 6.23
N GLN A 18 20.59 -6.31 6.12
CA GLN A 18 21.72 -5.39 6.13
C GLN A 18 21.65 -4.42 4.96
N GLU A 19 21.44 -4.86 3.72
CA GLU A 19 21.34 -3.98 2.54
C GLU A 19 20.21 -2.95 2.66
N ILE A 20 19.02 -3.36 3.12
CA ILE A 20 17.90 -2.44 3.36
C ILE A 20 18.23 -1.47 4.49
N THR A 21 18.85 -1.96 5.57
CA THR A 21 19.22 -1.15 6.73
C THR A 21 20.30 -0.13 6.36
N ASP A 22 21.36 -0.55 5.68
CA ASP A 22 22.45 0.29 5.18
C ASP A 22 21.91 1.36 4.24
N ARG A 23 20.92 1.01 3.42
CA ARG A 23 20.25 1.98 2.55
C ARG A 23 19.47 3.03 3.34
N ILE A 24 18.72 2.61 4.36
CA ILE A 24 18.00 3.53 5.25
C ILE A 24 18.99 4.44 5.99
N ILE A 25 20.09 3.88 6.49
CA ILE A 25 21.17 4.64 7.13
C ILE A 25 21.73 5.68 6.17
N THR A 26 22.05 5.29 4.94
CA THR A 26 22.58 6.20 3.90
C THR A 26 21.62 7.35 3.61
N ASP A 27 20.31 7.10 3.55
CA ASP A 27 19.33 8.17 3.36
C ASP A 27 19.28 9.13 4.54
N LEU A 28 19.30 8.60 5.77
CA LEU A 28 19.31 9.41 6.98
C LEU A 28 20.58 10.26 7.09
N GLU A 29 21.75 9.69 6.76
CA GLU A 29 23.03 10.41 6.69
C GLU A 29 23.01 11.52 5.62
N ALA A 30 22.28 11.31 4.52
CA ALA A 30 22.06 12.32 3.50
C ALA A 30 20.97 13.35 3.86
N GLY A 31 20.46 13.33 5.10
CA GLY A 31 19.43 14.25 5.60
C GLY A 31 18.03 13.97 5.05
N ARG A 32 17.81 12.83 4.38
CA ARG A 32 16.50 12.42 3.86
C ARG A 32 15.88 11.42 4.83
N VAL A 33 14.67 11.71 5.29
CA VAL A 33 13.92 10.80 6.15
C VAL A 33 13.04 9.92 5.26
N PRO A 34 13.31 8.59 5.11
CA PRO A 34 12.65 7.77 4.08
C PRO A 34 11.14 7.64 4.21
N TRP A 35 10.62 7.81 5.42
CA TRP A 35 9.19 7.77 5.73
C TRP A 35 8.50 9.14 5.66
N VAL A 36 9.27 10.22 5.46
CA VAL A 36 8.74 11.54 5.13
C VAL A 36 8.83 11.65 3.61
N GLN A 37 7.67 11.56 2.94
CA GLN A 37 7.63 11.73 1.48
C GLN A 37 8.28 13.07 1.08
N PRO A 38 9.21 13.10 0.12
CA PRO A 38 9.69 14.35 -0.43
C PRO A 38 8.69 14.81 -1.51
N TRP A 39 7.68 15.57 -1.07
CA TRP A 39 6.54 16.06 -1.87
C TRP A 39 6.90 16.97 -3.08
N GLY A 40 8.18 17.17 -3.41
CA GLY A 40 8.60 18.16 -4.42
C GLY A 40 9.76 17.77 -5.34
N SER A 41 10.29 16.54 -5.26
CA SER A 41 11.53 16.19 -5.99
C SER A 41 11.45 14.92 -6.85
N ALA A 42 10.30 14.27 -6.94
CA ALA A 42 10.10 13.10 -7.82
C ALA A 42 9.37 13.51 -9.11
N ASN A 43 9.77 12.95 -10.25
CA ASN A 43 9.04 13.09 -11.52
C ASN A 43 7.68 12.36 -11.50
N ALA A 44 7.46 11.46 -10.53
CA ALA A 44 6.20 10.79 -10.30
C ALA A 44 5.28 11.63 -9.40
N GLY A 45 3.99 11.70 -9.74
CA GLY A 45 2.96 12.25 -8.85
C GLY A 45 2.87 11.48 -7.53
N ILE A 46 2.27 12.11 -6.52
CA ILE A 46 2.10 11.53 -5.18
C ILE A 46 1.34 10.21 -5.27
N GLY A 47 1.94 9.10 -4.84
CA GLY A 47 1.33 7.78 -5.00
C GLY A 47 1.93 6.68 -4.14
N MET A 48 1.14 5.64 -3.90
CA MET A 48 1.61 4.41 -3.26
C MET A 48 2.20 3.46 -4.31
N PRO A 49 3.36 2.82 -4.04
CA PRO A 49 3.89 1.80 -4.91
C PRO A 49 2.89 0.65 -5.03
N HIS A 50 2.63 0.22 -6.26
CA HIS A 50 1.68 -0.86 -6.54
C HIS A 50 2.20 -1.76 -7.66
N ASN A 51 1.68 -2.98 -7.70
CA ASN A 51 1.98 -3.91 -8.77
C ASN A 51 1.19 -3.52 -10.02
N ALA A 52 1.87 -3.31 -11.15
CA ALA A 52 1.27 -2.78 -12.37
C ALA A 52 0.23 -3.73 -13.00
N VAL A 53 0.35 -5.04 -12.79
CA VAL A 53 -0.57 -6.05 -13.36
C VAL A 53 -1.80 -6.29 -12.48
N SER A 54 -1.61 -6.32 -11.17
CA SER A 54 -2.68 -6.67 -10.22
C SER A 54 -3.27 -5.46 -9.49
N SER A 55 -2.72 -4.27 -9.71
CA SER A 55 -3.03 -3.02 -8.98
C SER A 55 -2.87 -3.12 -7.46
N ARG A 56 -2.29 -4.22 -6.94
CA ARG A 56 -2.11 -4.45 -5.50
C ARG A 56 -1.00 -3.56 -4.96
N ARG A 57 -1.32 -2.76 -3.95
CA ARG A 57 -0.34 -1.93 -3.23
C ARG A 57 0.68 -2.78 -2.48
N TYR A 58 1.93 -2.31 -2.46
CA TYR A 58 2.94 -2.84 -1.57
C TYR A 58 2.71 -2.36 -0.14
N SER A 59 3.23 -3.09 0.85
CA SER A 59 3.05 -2.78 2.27
C SER A 59 4.36 -2.92 3.05
N GLY A 60 4.40 -2.28 4.23
CA GLY A 60 5.54 -2.32 5.14
C GLY A 60 6.81 -1.75 4.51
N ILE A 61 7.94 -2.43 4.76
CA ILE A 61 9.27 -1.98 4.32
C ILE A 61 9.38 -1.82 2.80
N ASN A 62 8.59 -2.57 2.02
CA ASN A 62 8.60 -2.46 0.56
C ASN A 62 8.15 -1.08 0.09
N VAL A 63 7.28 -0.39 0.84
CA VAL A 63 6.85 0.97 0.49
C VAL A 63 8.04 1.93 0.52
N LEU A 64 8.82 1.91 1.61
CA LEU A 64 10.00 2.75 1.77
C LEU A 64 11.07 2.43 0.72
N THR A 65 11.34 1.13 0.51
CA THR A 65 12.32 0.69 -0.49
C THR A 65 11.96 1.14 -1.91
N LEU A 66 10.68 1.06 -2.27
CA LEU A 66 10.20 1.44 -3.60
C LEU A 66 10.10 2.96 -3.76
N TRP A 67 9.62 3.71 -2.76
CA TRP A 67 9.66 5.18 -2.78
C TRP A 67 11.08 5.71 -2.92
N HIS A 68 12.03 5.18 -2.15
CA HIS A 68 13.43 5.52 -2.32
C HIS A 68 13.89 5.23 -3.76
N ALA A 69 13.50 4.08 -4.35
CA ALA A 69 13.87 3.76 -5.73
C ALA A 69 13.27 4.75 -6.74
N VAL A 70 12.02 5.17 -6.55
CA VAL A 70 11.36 6.19 -7.40
C VAL A 70 12.15 7.50 -7.36
N VAL A 71 12.49 7.98 -6.15
CA VAL A 71 13.20 9.26 -5.98
C VAL A 71 14.65 9.17 -6.47
N SER A 72 15.41 8.18 -6.01
CA SER A 72 16.84 8.04 -6.32
C SER A 72 17.14 7.74 -7.79
N ARG A 73 16.21 7.08 -8.49
CA ARG A 73 16.36 6.72 -9.91
C ARG A 73 15.50 7.59 -10.84
N GLY A 74 14.73 8.54 -10.29
CA GLY A 74 13.94 9.50 -11.06
C GLY A 74 12.78 8.89 -11.84
N PHE A 75 12.15 7.83 -11.32
CA PHE A 75 11.00 7.20 -11.97
C PHE A 75 9.78 8.16 -11.99
N SER A 76 9.02 8.10 -13.08
CA SER A 76 7.77 8.84 -13.32
C SER A 76 6.54 8.10 -12.81
N SER A 77 6.65 6.82 -12.47
CA SER A 77 5.54 6.02 -11.98
C SER A 77 5.83 5.26 -10.69
N HIS A 78 4.79 5.04 -9.91
CA HIS A 78 4.77 4.16 -8.73
C HIS A 78 4.37 2.71 -9.09
N ALA A 79 4.22 2.40 -10.38
CA ALA A 79 3.85 1.08 -10.86
C ALA A 79 5.11 0.21 -11.06
N PHE A 80 5.11 -0.97 -10.43
CA PHE A 80 6.19 -1.94 -10.51
C PHE A 80 5.70 -3.31 -10.97
N LEU A 81 6.53 -4.04 -11.69
CA LEU A 81 6.22 -5.40 -12.14
C LEU A 81 7.44 -6.30 -12.13
N THR A 82 7.22 -7.62 -12.09
CA THR A 82 8.32 -8.59 -12.20
C THR A 82 8.73 -8.79 -13.66
N PHE A 83 9.96 -9.28 -13.89
CA PHE A 83 10.43 -9.61 -15.25
C PHE A 83 9.47 -10.54 -16.01
N ARG A 84 8.91 -11.54 -15.31
CA ARG A 84 7.95 -12.49 -15.91
C ARG A 84 6.62 -11.81 -16.24
N GLN A 85 6.20 -10.82 -15.44
CA GLN A 85 5.00 -10.04 -15.73
C GLN A 85 5.21 -9.13 -16.96
N ALA A 86 6.39 -8.52 -17.11
CA ALA A 86 6.73 -7.73 -18.31
C ALA A 86 6.59 -8.59 -19.57
N ALA A 87 7.28 -9.73 -19.56
CA ALA A 87 7.26 -10.67 -20.69
C ALA A 87 5.86 -11.22 -21.00
N ALA A 88 5.04 -11.47 -19.97
CA ALA A 88 3.66 -11.93 -20.15
C ALA A 88 2.75 -10.87 -20.79
N LEU A 89 3.06 -9.59 -20.61
CA LEU A 89 2.37 -8.47 -21.24
C LEU A 89 2.90 -8.14 -22.64
N GLY A 90 3.88 -8.89 -23.16
CA GLY A 90 4.54 -8.62 -24.43
C GLY A 90 5.66 -7.58 -24.36
N GLY A 91 5.88 -6.98 -23.18
CA GLY A 91 6.96 -6.01 -22.96
C GLY A 91 8.28 -6.65 -22.54
N SER A 92 9.35 -5.87 -22.60
CA SER A 92 10.69 -6.32 -22.21
C SER A 92 11.39 -5.30 -21.32
N VAL A 93 12.11 -5.78 -20.30
CA VAL A 93 12.95 -4.89 -19.48
C VAL A 93 14.17 -4.51 -20.31
N ARG A 94 14.47 -3.20 -20.39
CA ARG A 94 15.62 -2.71 -21.15
C ARG A 94 16.94 -3.32 -20.68
N ARG A 95 17.81 -3.61 -21.63
CA ARG A 95 19.10 -4.26 -21.35
C ARG A 95 19.98 -3.34 -20.48
N GLY A 96 20.44 -3.85 -19.35
CA GLY A 96 21.30 -3.12 -18.41
C GLY A 96 20.56 -2.50 -17.23
N GLU A 97 19.22 -2.47 -17.26
CA GLU A 97 18.40 -2.01 -16.15
C GLU A 97 18.53 -2.92 -14.93
N ARG A 98 18.59 -2.31 -13.74
CA ARG A 98 18.66 -3.04 -12.46
C ARG A 98 17.32 -2.97 -11.75
N GLY A 99 16.80 -4.12 -11.34
CA GLY A 99 15.58 -4.17 -10.55
C GLY A 99 15.76 -3.66 -9.11
N VAL A 100 14.65 -3.64 -8.38
CA VAL A 100 14.59 -3.34 -6.95
C VAL A 100 14.17 -4.61 -6.22
N GLY A 101 14.92 -4.99 -5.19
CA GLY A 101 14.59 -6.13 -4.34
C GLY A 101 13.44 -5.79 -3.40
N ILE A 102 12.42 -6.64 -3.38
CA ILE A 102 11.31 -6.58 -2.43
C ILE A 102 11.17 -7.88 -1.66
N ILE A 103 10.58 -7.78 -0.48
CA ILE A 103 10.40 -8.87 0.46
C ILE A 103 8.93 -9.29 0.48
N TYR A 104 8.66 -10.57 0.25
CA TYR A 104 7.34 -11.16 0.44
C TYR A 104 7.35 -12.14 1.60
N THR A 105 6.52 -11.89 2.62
CA THR A 105 6.34 -12.78 3.76
C THR A 105 5.03 -13.55 3.61
N ARG A 106 5.06 -14.86 3.80
CA ARG A 106 3.85 -15.68 3.95
C ARG A 106 4.11 -16.80 4.96
N ARG A 107 3.08 -17.21 5.69
CA ARG A 107 3.13 -18.40 6.54
C ARG A 107 2.73 -19.63 5.71
N PHE A 108 3.57 -20.65 5.70
CA PHE A 108 3.28 -21.94 5.10
C PHE A 108 2.91 -22.93 6.21
N VAL A 109 1.75 -23.58 6.10
CA VAL A 109 1.37 -24.65 7.03
C VAL A 109 1.62 -25.98 6.31
N PRO A 110 2.57 -26.81 6.78
CA PRO A 110 2.83 -28.13 6.21
C PRO A 110 1.58 -29.00 6.20
N SER A 111 1.36 -29.75 5.12
CA SER A 111 0.18 -30.61 4.92
C SER A 111 0.04 -31.71 5.98
N GLY A 112 1.15 -32.18 6.55
CA GLY A 112 1.16 -33.15 7.65
C GLY A 112 0.61 -32.62 8.98
N GLU A 113 0.83 -31.34 9.28
CA GLU A 113 0.27 -30.69 10.49
C GLU A 113 -1.21 -30.35 10.32
N ARG A 114 -1.63 -29.95 9.11
CA ARG A 114 -3.07 -29.78 8.77
C ARG A 114 -3.85 -31.07 9.01
N ARG A 115 -3.32 -32.20 8.54
CA ARG A 115 -3.98 -33.51 8.67
C ARG A 115 -4.06 -34.00 10.12
N ARG A 116 -3.08 -33.66 10.97
CA ARG A 116 -3.11 -33.96 12.40
C ARG A 116 -4.09 -33.06 13.16
N ALA A 117 -4.11 -31.77 12.86
CA ALA A 117 -5.08 -30.82 13.43
C ALA A 117 -6.53 -31.23 13.11
N ASP A 118 -6.81 -31.68 11.88
CA ASP A 118 -8.15 -32.18 11.49
C ASP A 118 -8.55 -33.48 12.21
N THR A 119 -7.57 -34.31 12.60
CA THR A 119 -7.82 -35.61 13.27
C THR A 119 -7.90 -35.46 14.80
N GLU A 120 -7.16 -34.50 15.38
CA GLU A 120 -7.02 -34.32 16.83
C GLU A 120 -7.81 -33.12 17.38
N GLY A 121 -8.47 -32.32 16.52
CA GLY A 121 -9.26 -31.16 16.92
C GLY A 121 -8.45 -30.02 17.54
N THR A 122 -7.12 -30.05 17.40
CA THR A 122 -6.19 -29.05 17.94
C THR A 122 -5.96 -27.94 16.92
N ALA A 123 -5.84 -26.69 17.39
CA ALA A 123 -5.53 -25.56 16.52
C ALA A 123 -4.20 -25.79 15.80
N THR A 124 -4.17 -25.58 14.47
CA THR A 124 -2.96 -25.79 13.66
C THR A 124 -1.82 -24.92 14.22
N SER A 125 -0.67 -25.55 14.49
CA SER A 125 0.57 -24.87 14.85
C SER A 125 0.78 -23.68 13.90
N GLY A 126 1.00 -22.48 14.44
CA GLY A 126 1.17 -21.25 13.65
C GLY A 126 2.21 -21.47 12.55
N GLY A 127 1.75 -21.51 11.29
CA GLY A 127 2.54 -21.98 10.15
C GLY A 127 3.93 -21.35 10.05
N ILE A 128 4.87 -22.11 9.52
CA ILE A 128 6.27 -21.70 9.36
C ILE A 128 6.33 -20.42 8.50
N PRO A 129 6.80 -19.29 9.05
CA PRO A 129 6.96 -18.08 8.28
C PRO A 129 8.09 -18.29 7.26
N PHE A 130 7.80 -18.05 6.00
CA PHE A 130 8.82 -18.00 4.96
C PHE A 130 8.88 -16.61 4.33
N LEU A 131 10.12 -16.22 4.04
CA LEU A 131 10.49 -15.00 3.36
C LEU A 131 10.87 -15.38 1.93
N LYS A 132 10.28 -14.71 0.94
CA LYS A 132 10.66 -14.88 -0.47
C LYS A 132 11.06 -13.53 -1.04
N HIS A 133 12.21 -13.53 -1.71
CA HIS A 133 12.71 -12.36 -2.42
C HIS A 133 12.15 -12.32 -3.83
N PHE A 134 11.75 -11.13 -4.25
CA PHE A 134 11.36 -10.86 -5.62
C PHE A 134 12.09 -9.62 -6.12
N THR A 135 12.45 -9.63 -7.39
CA THR A 135 12.99 -8.47 -8.08
C THR A 135 11.88 -7.86 -8.93
N VAL A 136 11.62 -6.58 -8.71
CA VAL A 136 10.64 -5.81 -9.48
C VAL A 136 11.32 -4.68 -10.24
N PHE A 137 10.69 -4.25 -11.31
CA PHE A 137 11.14 -3.19 -12.22
C PHE A 137 10.03 -2.15 -12.31
N SER A 138 10.41 -0.87 -12.38
CA SER A 138 9.44 0.18 -12.71
C SER A 138 8.91 -0.05 -14.13
N VAL A 139 7.66 0.34 -14.38
CA VAL A 139 7.12 0.41 -15.75
C VAL A 139 8.02 1.25 -16.65
N ASP A 140 8.67 2.28 -16.09
CA ASP A 140 9.58 3.16 -16.83
C ASP A 140 10.80 2.41 -17.38
N GLN A 141 11.19 1.28 -16.77
CA GLN A 141 12.36 0.47 -17.16
C GLN A 141 12.07 -0.54 -18.29
N CYS A 142 10.82 -0.61 -18.74
CA CYS A 142 10.38 -1.59 -19.71
C CYS A 142 9.97 -0.90 -21.01
N ASP A 143 10.23 -1.58 -22.13
CA ASP A 143 9.75 -1.22 -23.46
C ASP A 143 8.60 -2.15 -23.87
N ASP A 144 7.81 -1.73 -24.85
CA ASP A 144 6.69 -2.49 -25.43
C ASP A 144 5.63 -2.94 -24.41
N LEU A 145 5.52 -2.23 -23.27
CA LEU A 145 4.42 -2.44 -22.34
C LEU A 145 3.12 -1.85 -22.90
N PRO A 146 1.96 -2.49 -22.63
CA PRO A 146 0.68 -1.93 -23.00
C PRO A 146 0.47 -0.52 -22.43
N GLU A 147 -0.09 0.37 -23.23
CA GLU A 147 -0.24 1.79 -22.89
C GLU A 147 -1.00 2.04 -21.57
N HIS A 148 -2.00 1.21 -21.29
CA HIS A 148 -2.78 1.25 -20.04
C HIS A 148 -1.98 0.95 -18.76
N ILE A 149 -0.77 0.39 -18.88
CA ILE A 149 0.14 0.10 -17.76
C ILE A 149 1.09 1.28 -17.49
N CYS A 150 1.38 2.07 -18.52
CA CYS A 150 2.39 3.13 -18.49
C CYS A 150 1.81 4.52 -18.27
N LEU A 151 0.53 4.72 -18.56
CA LEU A 151 -0.10 6.04 -18.41
C LEU A 151 -0.44 6.32 -16.93
N PRO A 152 -0.20 7.55 -16.44
CA PRO A 152 -0.84 7.98 -15.21
C PRO A 152 -2.37 7.84 -15.37
N PRO A 153 -3.10 7.53 -14.28
CA PRO A 153 -4.55 7.46 -14.38
C PRO A 153 -5.09 8.79 -14.93
N PRO A 154 -6.07 8.76 -15.85
CA PRO A 154 -6.60 9.98 -16.44
C PRO A 154 -7.09 10.94 -15.34
N PRO A 155 -7.19 12.25 -15.60
CA PRO A 155 -7.83 13.15 -14.64
C PRO A 155 -9.22 12.65 -14.28
N ILE A 156 -9.67 12.91 -13.06
CA ILE A 156 -11.04 12.58 -12.64
C ILE A 156 -11.97 13.44 -13.50
N PRO A 157 -12.98 12.85 -14.17
CA PRO A 157 -13.93 13.63 -14.95
C PRO A 157 -14.61 14.73 -14.10
N ASP A 158 -14.77 15.91 -14.70
CA ASP A 158 -15.44 17.05 -14.06
C ASP A 158 -16.88 16.69 -13.65
N GLY A 159 -17.33 17.21 -12.51
CA GLY A 159 -18.71 17.06 -12.03
C GLY A 159 -19.03 15.73 -11.34
N LEU A 160 -18.06 14.83 -11.15
CA LEU A 160 -18.25 13.62 -10.33
C LEU A 160 -18.28 13.90 -8.83
N ILE A 161 -17.59 14.96 -8.40
CA ILE A 161 -17.62 15.44 -7.02
C ILE A 161 -18.48 16.69 -6.98
N LEU A 162 -19.42 16.75 -6.04
CA LEU A 162 -20.28 17.92 -5.87
C LEU A 162 -19.46 19.07 -5.29
N PRO A 163 -19.63 20.32 -5.76
CA PRO A 163 -18.89 21.48 -5.25
C PRO A 163 -18.99 21.63 -3.72
N HIS A 164 -20.19 21.49 -3.17
CA HIS A 164 -20.41 21.53 -1.71
C HIS A 164 -19.67 20.42 -0.95
N ALA A 165 -19.46 19.26 -1.58
CA ALA A 165 -18.67 18.19 -0.97
C ALA A 165 -17.18 18.51 -0.98
N GLU A 166 -16.66 19.08 -2.07
CA GLU A 166 -15.27 19.55 -2.14
C GLU A 166 -15.01 20.64 -1.08
N GLU A 167 -15.91 21.61 -0.99
CA GLU A 167 -15.85 22.68 0.01
C GLU A 167 -15.86 22.14 1.44
N LEU A 168 -16.76 21.19 1.73
CA LEU A 168 -16.82 20.57 3.06
C LEU A 168 -15.54 19.79 3.38
N ILE A 169 -15.06 18.95 2.44
CA ILE A 169 -13.83 18.17 2.62
C ILE A 169 -12.66 19.13 2.89
N ALA A 170 -12.52 20.19 2.10
CA ALA A 170 -11.49 21.20 2.29
C ALA A 170 -11.62 21.91 3.65
N ALA A 171 -12.84 22.27 4.06
CA ALA A 171 -13.11 22.93 5.33
C ALA A 171 -12.81 22.05 6.56
N THR A 172 -12.82 20.72 6.42
CA THR A 172 -12.44 19.83 7.53
C THR A 172 -10.96 19.96 7.92
N GLY A 173 -10.09 20.35 6.97
CA GLY A 173 -8.64 20.32 7.15
C GLY A 173 -8.03 18.91 7.22
N ALA A 174 -8.79 17.87 6.88
CA ALA A 174 -8.26 16.51 6.80
C ALA A 174 -7.26 16.38 5.64
N ASP A 175 -6.18 15.60 5.85
CA ASP A 175 -5.37 15.08 4.76
C ASP A 175 -6.21 14.05 3.98
N PHE A 176 -6.85 14.50 2.92
CA PHE A 176 -7.80 13.71 2.12
C PHE A 176 -7.20 13.35 0.77
N ARG A 177 -7.04 12.05 0.52
CA ARG A 177 -6.29 11.53 -0.63
C ARG A 177 -7.20 10.71 -1.54
N ILE A 178 -7.31 11.11 -2.80
CA ILE A 178 -8.09 10.39 -3.80
C ILE A 178 -7.18 9.45 -4.59
N GLY A 179 -7.54 8.17 -4.62
CA GLY A 179 -6.93 7.15 -5.47
C GLY A 179 -6.70 5.79 -4.81
N GLY A 180 -6.51 4.80 -5.69
CA GLY A 180 -6.28 3.38 -5.40
C GLY A 180 -7.49 2.62 -4.86
N PRO A 181 -7.32 1.38 -4.39
CA PRO A 181 -8.37 0.37 -4.53
C PRO A 181 -9.38 0.31 -3.38
N SER A 182 -9.21 1.09 -2.31
CA SER A 182 -10.05 0.98 -1.11
C SER A 182 -10.14 2.29 -0.35
N ALA A 183 -11.28 2.52 0.29
CA ALA A 183 -11.49 3.63 1.20
C ALA A 183 -11.12 3.23 2.63
N TYR A 184 -10.49 4.15 3.36
CA TYR A 184 -10.19 4.01 4.78
C TYR A 184 -9.69 5.33 5.39
N TYR A 185 -9.95 5.51 6.68
CA TYR A 185 -9.19 6.38 7.56
C TYR A 185 -7.98 5.63 8.17
N SER A 186 -6.82 6.29 8.28
CA SER A 186 -5.61 5.74 8.93
C SER A 186 -5.35 6.42 10.28
N PRO A 187 -5.76 5.83 11.42
CA PRO A 187 -5.56 6.45 12.73
C PRO A 187 -4.09 6.74 13.07
N GLY A 188 -3.17 5.87 12.66
CA GLY A 188 -1.74 6.03 12.99
C GLY A 188 -1.01 7.09 12.17
N HIS A 189 -1.53 7.47 10.99
CA HIS A 189 -0.92 8.47 10.12
C HIS A 189 -1.81 9.70 9.89
N ASP A 190 -3.00 9.70 10.49
CA ASP A 190 -3.99 10.78 10.47
C ASP A 190 -4.36 11.30 9.06
N TYR A 191 -4.74 10.38 8.15
CA TYR A 191 -5.24 10.74 6.82
C TYR A 191 -6.43 9.88 6.38
N VAL A 192 -7.23 10.41 5.47
CA VAL A 192 -8.32 9.70 4.78
C VAL A 192 -7.88 9.37 3.36
N ALA A 193 -8.10 8.13 2.92
CA ALA A 193 -7.95 7.74 1.54
C ALA A 193 -9.26 7.18 1.00
N VAL A 194 -9.62 7.55 -0.23
CA VAL A 194 -10.83 7.10 -0.92
C VAL A 194 -10.48 6.75 -2.37
N PRO A 195 -11.08 5.72 -2.99
CA PRO A 195 -10.89 5.44 -4.42
C PRO A 195 -11.33 6.62 -5.29
N ARG A 196 -11.06 6.53 -6.59
CA ARG A 196 -11.48 7.59 -7.48
C ARG A 196 -13.01 7.60 -7.62
N PRO A 197 -13.65 8.76 -7.83
CA PRO A 197 -15.10 8.82 -8.05
C PRO A 197 -15.61 7.97 -9.21
N ASP A 198 -14.82 7.84 -10.28
CA ASP A 198 -15.11 7.01 -11.45
C ASP A 198 -14.96 5.50 -11.20
N ASP A 199 -14.43 5.09 -10.04
CA ASP A 199 -14.42 3.68 -9.60
C ASP A 199 -15.80 3.25 -9.03
N PHE A 200 -16.70 4.20 -8.77
CA PHE A 200 -18.03 3.94 -8.20
C PHE A 200 -19.11 3.92 -9.28
N HIS A 201 -20.04 2.98 -9.16
CA HIS A 201 -21.19 2.88 -10.08
C HIS A 201 -22.09 4.12 -10.07
N GLU A 202 -22.25 4.76 -8.90
CA GLU A 202 -23.06 5.97 -8.75
C GLU A 202 -22.25 7.02 -7.98
N PRO A 203 -22.21 8.29 -8.44
CA PRO A 203 -21.46 9.36 -7.77
C PRO A 203 -21.84 9.54 -6.30
N ILE A 204 -23.10 9.33 -5.93
CA ILE A 204 -23.57 9.45 -4.54
C ILE A 204 -22.88 8.46 -3.59
N ASN A 205 -22.50 7.28 -4.08
CA ASN A 205 -21.84 6.28 -3.25
C ASN A 205 -20.41 6.69 -2.92
N TRP A 206 -19.72 7.38 -3.83
CA TRP A 206 -18.42 7.96 -3.54
C TRP A 206 -18.50 8.96 -2.38
N HIS A 207 -19.48 9.87 -2.41
CA HIS A 207 -19.68 10.88 -1.36
C HIS A 207 -19.99 10.24 0.00
N ARG A 208 -20.87 9.22 0.02
CA ARG A 208 -21.18 8.45 1.23
C ARG A 208 -19.93 7.83 1.83
N THR A 209 -19.11 7.18 1.00
CA THR A 209 -17.85 6.58 1.42
C THR A 209 -16.86 7.65 1.91
N ALA A 210 -16.71 8.77 1.20
CA ALA A 210 -15.84 9.86 1.63
C ALA A 210 -16.23 10.42 3.00
N PHE A 211 -17.51 10.68 3.22
CA PHE A 211 -18.01 11.22 4.49
C PHE A 211 -18.01 10.18 5.62
N HIS A 212 -18.14 8.89 5.30
CA HIS A 212 -17.95 7.81 6.26
C HIS A 212 -16.54 7.82 6.83
N GLU A 213 -15.51 7.85 5.96
CA GLU A 213 -14.12 7.88 6.40
C GLU A 213 -13.74 9.17 7.12
N LEU A 214 -14.33 10.31 6.71
CA LEU A 214 -14.21 11.55 7.48
C LEU A 214 -14.87 11.44 8.85
N GLY A 215 -15.97 10.70 8.97
CA GLY A 215 -16.59 10.34 10.24
C GLY A 215 -15.59 9.68 11.18
N HIS A 216 -14.87 8.65 10.72
CA HIS A 216 -13.79 8.02 11.47
C HIS A 216 -12.63 8.98 11.78
N TRP A 217 -12.26 9.81 10.80
CA TRP A 217 -11.22 10.82 10.97
C TRP A 217 -11.54 11.72 12.16
N THR A 218 -12.77 12.22 12.34
CA THR A 218 -13.10 13.06 13.51
C THR A 218 -12.79 12.42 14.87
N GLY A 219 -12.70 11.08 14.95
CA GLY A 219 -12.48 10.34 16.19
C GLY A 219 -11.03 10.27 16.68
N HIS A 220 -10.05 10.86 15.99
CA HIS A 220 -8.64 10.80 16.40
C HIS A 220 -8.40 11.41 17.80
N PRO A 221 -7.35 10.97 18.53
CA PRO A 221 -7.02 11.49 19.86
C PRO A 221 -6.91 13.02 19.98
N THR A 222 -6.48 13.71 18.91
CA THR A 222 -6.37 15.19 18.90
C THR A 222 -7.67 15.91 18.54
N ARG A 223 -8.75 15.17 18.25
CA ARG A 223 -10.06 15.70 17.86
C ARG A 223 -11.12 15.29 18.88
N LEU A 224 -12.01 14.35 18.53
CA LEU A 224 -13.05 13.88 19.46
C LEU A 224 -12.58 12.78 20.40
N GLY A 225 -11.36 12.26 20.22
CA GLY A 225 -10.73 11.31 21.15
C GLY A 225 -11.54 10.03 21.36
N ARG A 226 -12.15 9.49 20.29
CA ARG A 226 -12.91 8.25 20.35
C ARG A 226 -11.98 7.04 20.30
N ASP A 227 -12.39 5.95 20.94
CA ASP A 227 -11.67 4.68 20.86
C ASP A 227 -11.90 4.01 19.51
N GLN A 228 -10.81 3.85 18.74
CA GLN A 228 -10.79 3.21 17.43
C GLN A 228 -9.87 1.98 17.41
N THR A 229 -9.56 1.39 18.58
CA THR A 229 -8.62 0.27 18.70
C THR A 229 -9.24 -1.11 18.45
N GLY A 230 -10.57 -1.19 18.33
CA GLY A 230 -11.32 -2.42 18.09
C GLY A 230 -10.96 -3.09 16.76
N SER A 231 -10.73 -4.40 16.78
CA SER A 231 -10.53 -5.18 15.56
C SER A 231 -11.84 -5.37 14.79
N PHE A 232 -11.76 -5.51 13.47
CA PHE A 232 -12.91 -5.83 12.62
C PHE A 232 -13.78 -6.95 13.21
N GLY A 233 -15.09 -6.72 13.27
CA GLY A 233 -16.07 -7.66 13.84
C GLY A 233 -16.20 -7.65 15.38
N SER A 234 -15.40 -6.85 16.09
CA SER A 234 -15.59 -6.64 17.54
C SER A 234 -16.76 -5.69 17.83
N LYS A 235 -17.25 -5.71 19.07
CA LYS A 235 -18.29 -4.78 19.54
C LYS A 235 -17.82 -3.32 19.45
N ASP A 236 -16.56 -3.05 19.81
CA ASP A 236 -16.01 -1.70 19.81
C ASP A 236 -15.83 -1.19 18.38
N TYR A 237 -15.39 -2.05 17.46
CA TYR A 237 -15.38 -1.77 16.03
C TYR A 237 -16.79 -1.44 15.51
N GLY A 238 -17.79 -2.29 15.80
CA GLY A 238 -19.17 -2.05 15.37
C GLY A 238 -19.78 -0.76 15.94
N ARG A 239 -19.37 -0.35 17.15
CA ARG A 239 -19.78 0.94 17.72
C ARG A 239 -19.21 2.12 16.94
N GLU A 240 -17.93 2.07 16.60
CA GLU A 240 -17.29 3.15 15.84
C GLU A 240 -17.83 3.24 14.40
N GLU A 241 -18.07 2.09 13.75
CA GLU A 241 -18.76 2.03 12.45
C GLU A 241 -20.16 2.64 12.50
N LEU A 242 -20.93 2.38 13.57
CA LEU A 242 -22.24 2.98 13.75
C LEU A 242 -22.15 4.52 13.91
N ILE A 243 -21.14 5.01 14.63
CA ILE A 243 -20.89 6.44 14.80
C ILE A 243 -20.53 7.08 13.45
N ALA A 244 -19.60 6.49 12.70
CA ALA A 244 -19.18 6.99 11.39
C ALA A 244 -20.34 6.96 10.37
N LEU A 245 -21.09 5.87 10.32
CA LEU A 245 -22.28 5.73 9.47
C LEU A 245 -23.36 6.77 9.82
N SER A 246 -23.60 7.02 11.11
CA SER A 246 -24.55 8.07 11.53
C SER A 246 -24.03 9.45 11.14
N GLY A 247 -22.75 9.72 11.36
CA GLY A 247 -22.09 10.97 11.01
C GLY A 247 -22.12 11.30 9.51
N GLN A 248 -21.98 10.30 8.63
CA GLN A 248 -21.97 10.52 7.17
C GLN A 248 -23.28 11.11 6.63
N SER A 249 -24.40 10.91 7.35
CA SER A 249 -25.72 11.39 6.94
C SER A 249 -25.97 12.85 7.33
N ALA A 250 -25.24 13.37 8.31
CA ALA A 250 -25.42 14.75 8.79
C ALA A 250 -24.98 15.81 7.76
N PRO A 251 -23.84 15.68 7.05
CA PRO A 251 -23.50 16.55 5.93
C PRO A 251 -24.57 16.54 4.83
N SER A 252 -25.03 15.35 4.42
CA SER A 252 -26.06 15.21 3.38
C SER A 252 -27.39 15.89 3.74
N ALA A 253 -27.69 16.05 5.04
CA ALA A 253 -28.89 16.73 5.54
C ALA A 253 -28.70 18.25 5.71
N THR A 254 -27.47 18.75 5.74
CA THR A 254 -27.14 20.16 5.98
C THR A 254 -26.62 20.89 4.74
N LEU A 255 -26.27 20.15 3.68
CA LEU A 255 -25.84 20.67 2.38
C LEU A 255 -27.00 20.86 1.37
N GLN A 256 -28.25 21.01 1.85
CA GLN A 256 -29.42 21.40 1.03
C GLN A 256 -29.59 22.92 1.00
#